data_AF-A0A232EJ53-F1
#
_entry.id   AF-A0A232EJ53-F1
#
_cell.length_a   1.000
_cell.length_b   1.000
_cell.length_c   1.000
_cell.angle_alpha   90.00
_cell.angle_beta   90.00
_cell.angle_gamma   90.00
#
_symmetry.space_group_name_H-M   'P 1'
#
loop_
_entity.id
_entity.type
_entity.pdbx_description
1 polymer ?
#
loop_
_entity_poly.entity_id
_entity_poly.type
_entity_poly.pdbx_seq_one_letter_code
_entity_poly.pdbx_strand_id
1 'polypeptide(L)'
;MDMALDYSYNYDSILILSDSKSVLQGLNSNNAKIMSNPILLDIKRKYQIYIKNNPEASLEMIWVPGHCGIEGHYNLSESLAKINVVDSPNCQCGQANENLNH
;
A
#
# COMPACT_ATOMS: atom_id res chain seq x y z
N MET A 1 15.22 7.57 8.04
CA MET A 1 14.50 7.24 6.80
C MET A 1 13.14 7.89 6.92
N ASP A 2 12.89 8.91 6.11
CA ASP A 2 11.59 9.56 6.06
C ASP A 2 10.61 8.61 5.38
N MET A 3 9.45 8.42 5.99
CA MET A 3 8.46 7.44 5.57
C MET A 3 7.15 8.13 5.22
N ALA A 4 6.31 7.50 4.40
CA ALA A 4 5.04 8.07 3.94
C ALA A 4 4.14 8.58 5.08
N LEU A 5 4.17 7.91 6.24
CA LEU A 5 3.40 8.33 7.43
C LEU A 5 3.92 9.63 8.05
N ASP A 6 5.21 9.95 7.88
CA ASP A 6 5.82 11.17 8.41
C ASP A 6 5.34 12.43 7.63
N TYR A 7 4.62 12.26 6.51
CA TYR A 7 4.02 13.35 5.72
C TYR A 7 2.49 13.38 5.79
N SER A 8 1.89 12.50 6.60
CA SER A 8 0.45 12.21 6.53
C SER A 8 -0.41 12.94 7.58
N TYR A 9 0.17 13.94 8.26
CA TYR A 9 -0.45 14.66 9.38
C TYR A 9 -1.76 15.40 9.07
N ASN A 10 -2.09 15.60 7.79
CA ASN A 10 -3.29 16.33 7.37
C ASN A 10 -4.30 15.47 6.61
N TYR A 11 -4.16 14.14 6.65
CA TYR A 11 -5.08 13.22 5.97
C TYR A 11 -5.82 12.36 6.98
N ASP A 12 -7.15 12.41 6.94
CA ASP A 12 -8.04 11.62 7.80
C ASP A 12 -8.12 10.15 7.33
N SER A 13 -7.69 9.85 6.11
CA SER A 13 -7.69 8.50 5.56
C SER A 13 -6.46 8.26 4.70
N ILE A 14 -5.73 7.19 5.04
CA ILE A 14 -4.51 6.79 4.36
C ILE A 14 -4.71 5.38 3.81
N LEU A 15 -4.49 5.24 2.51
CA LEU A 15 -4.42 3.96 1.83
C LEU A 15 -2.98 3.68 1.41
N ILE A 16 -2.40 2.59 1.94
CA ILE A 16 -1.06 2.12 1.56
C ILE A 16 -1.22 0.92 0.64
N LEU A 17 -0.76 1.08 -0.60
CA LEU A 17 -0.70 -0.02 -1.58
C LEU A 17 0.70 -0.61 -1.57
N SER A 18 0.79 -1.93 -1.35
CA SER A 18 2.08 -2.63 -1.34
C SER A 18 2.02 -3.89 -2.19
N ASP A 19 3.06 -4.10 -2.98
CA ASP A 19 3.25 -5.32 -3.75
C ASP A 19 3.89 -6.46 -2.96
N SER A 20 4.43 -6.15 -1.80
CA SER A 20 5.13 -7.11 -0.96
C SER A 20 4.16 -7.95 -0.14
N LYS A 21 3.69 -9.05 -0.74
CA LYS A 21 2.78 -10.02 -0.10
C LYS A 21 3.33 -10.52 1.25
N SER A 22 4.64 -10.78 1.32
CA SER A 22 5.31 -11.25 2.54
C SER A 22 5.28 -10.21 3.67
N VAL A 23 5.41 -8.91 3.34
CA VAL A 23 5.30 -7.83 4.32
C VAL A 23 3.89 -7.75 4.88
N LEU A 24 2.86 -7.71 4.02
CA LEU A 24 1.47 -7.64 4.46
C LEU A 24 1.04 -8.85 5.29
N GLN A 25 1.46 -10.05 4.87
CA GLN A 25 1.24 -11.28 5.65
C GLN A 25 1.94 -11.21 7.00
N GLY A 26 3.16 -10.69 7.07
CA GLY A 26 3.92 -10.49 8.31
C GLY A 26 3.29 -9.45 9.24
N LEU A 27 2.68 -8.39 8.69
CA LEU A 27 1.96 -7.40 9.49
C LEU A 27 0.68 -7.99 10.09
N ASN A 28 -0.07 -8.75 9.30
CA ASN A 28 -1.36 -9.34 9.70
C ASN A 28 -1.26 -10.59 10.60
N SER A 29 -0.05 -11.12 10.85
CA SER A 29 0.11 -12.32 11.67
C SER A 29 0.59 -12.02 13.09
N ASN A 30 0.00 -12.72 14.06
CA ASN A 30 0.37 -12.69 15.49
C ASN A 30 1.52 -13.65 15.84
N ASN A 31 2.34 -14.04 14.86
CA ASN A 31 3.39 -15.03 15.07
C ASN A 31 4.62 -14.40 15.73
N ALA A 32 5.10 -14.99 16.83
CA ALA A 32 6.29 -14.54 17.55
C ALA A 32 7.56 -14.50 16.66
N LYS A 33 7.65 -15.33 15.61
CA LYS A 33 8.75 -15.29 14.62
C LYS A 33 8.83 -13.97 13.85
N ILE A 34 7.75 -13.20 13.76
CA ILE A 34 7.75 -11.89 13.08
C ILE A 34 8.49 -10.85 13.91
N MET A 35 8.49 -11.00 15.23
CA MET A 35 9.21 -10.10 16.13
C MET A 35 10.73 -10.25 16.02
N SER A 36 11.26 -11.17 15.20
CA SER A 36 12.69 -11.20 14.87
C SER A 36 13.04 -10.37 13.64
N ASN A 37 12.07 -9.97 12.82
CA ASN A 37 12.31 -9.13 11.65
C ASN A 37 12.27 -7.65 12.07
N PRO A 38 13.42 -6.94 12.11
CA PRO A 38 13.47 -5.56 12.59
C PRO A 38 12.67 -4.58 11.72
N ILE A 39 12.53 -4.85 10.42
CA ILE A 39 11.77 -4.01 9.50
C ILE A 39 10.27 -4.10 9.82
N LEU A 40 9.74 -5.32 10.01
CA LEU A 40 8.33 -5.51 10.37
C LEU A 40 8.01 -4.91 11.74
N LEU A 41 8.94 -5.03 12.70
CA LEU A 41 8.82 -4.37 14.00
C LEU A 41 8.76 -2.84 13.88
N ASP A 42 9.64 -2.24 13.09
CA ASP A 42 9.64 -0.80 12.90
C ASP A 42 8.37 -0.30 12.20
N ILE A 43 7.86 -1.04 11.20
CA ILE A 43 6.58 -0.73 10.56
C ILE A 43 5.44 -0.79 11.59
N LYS A 44 5.34 -1.86 12.38
CA LYS A 44 4.30 -2.00 13.42
C LYS A 44 4.38 -0.87 14.46
N ARG A 45 5.59 -0.56 14.93
CA ARG A 45 5.82 0.52 15.89
C ARG A 45 5.36 1.87 15.35
N LYS A 46 5.72 2.21 14.12
CA LYS A 46 5.31 3.47 13.50
C LYS A 46 3.81 3.52 13.23
N TYR A 47 3.20 2.42 12.77
CA TYR A 47 1.75 2.31 12.64
C TYR A 47 1.03 2.59 13.97
N GLN A 48 1.48 1.97 15.06
CA GLN A 48 0.89 2.17 16.39
C GLN A 48 1.03 3.62 16.88
N ILE A 49 2.20 4.24 16.66
CA ILE A 49 2.43 5.65 17.00
C ILE A 49 1.48 6.55 16.20
N TYR A 50 1.32 6.29 14.90
CA TYR A 50 0.45 7.08 14.03
C TYR A 50 -1.01 7.01 14.47
N ILE A 51 -1.57 5.81 14.68
CA ILE A 51 -2.96 5.64 15.14
C ILE A 51 -3.18 6.25 16.53
N LYS A 52 -2.21 6.13 17.44
CA LYS A 52 -2.30 6.74 18.77
C LYS A 52 -2.40 8.27 18.70
N ASN A 53 -1.66 8.89 17.78
CA ASN A 53 -1.64 10.34 17.62
C ASN A 53 -2.82 10.86 16.78
N ASN A 54 -3.44 10.01 15.97
CA ASN A 54 -4.53 10.35 15.08
C ASN A 54 -5.69 9.34 15.25
N PRO A 55 -6.45 9.41 16.37
CA PRO A 55 -7.47 8.41 16.69
C PRO A 55 -8.63 8.35 15.68
N GLU A 56 -8.89 9.45 14.98
CA GLU A 56 -9.92 9.54 13.94
C GLU A 56 -9.41 9.11 12.55
N ALA A 57 -8.09 8.92 12.38
CA ALA A 57 -7.52 8.57 11.09
C ALA A 57 -7.70 7.09 10.77
N SER A 58 -8.14 6.78 9.56
CA SER A 58 -8.14 5.42 9.03
C SER A 58 -6.84 5.15 8.27
N LEU A 59 -6.23 3.99 8.52
CA LEU A 59 -5.05 3.53 7.79
C LEU A 59 -5.29 2.09 7.33
N GLU A 60 -5.42 1.92 6.02
CA GLU A 60 -5.62 0.62 5.39
C GLU A 60 -4.40 0.24 4.55
N MET A 61 -4.00 -1.03 4.62
CA MET A 61 -2.93 -1.57 3.77
C MET A 61 -3.51 -2.64 2.84
N ILE A 62 -3.41 -2.41 1.53
CA ILE A 62 -3.92 -3.32 0.51
C ILE A 62 -2.77 -3.92 -0.29
N TRP A 63 -2.87 -5.24 -0.52
CA TRP A 63 -1.96 -5.93 -1.41
C TRP A 63 -2.31 -5.65 -2.86
N VAL A 64 -1.30 -5.31 -3.66
CA VAL A 64 -1.40 -5.20 -5.12
C VAL A 64 -0.37 -6.14 -5.76
N PRO A 65 -0.59 -6.69 -6.96
CA PRO A 65 0.45 -7.45 -7.65
C PRO A 65 1.59 -6.51 -8.10
N GLY A 66 2.83 -6.84 -7.73
CA GLY A 66 4.02 -6.13 -8.21
C GLY A 66 4.49 -6.69 -9.55
N HIS A 67 4.88 -5.80 -10.46
CA HIS A 67 5.62 -6.12 -11.70
C HIS A 67 4.93 -7.13 -12.64
N CYS A 68 3.69 -6.83 -13.06
CA CYS A 68 3.22 -7.37 -14.34
C CYS A 68 3.77 -6.48 -15.47
N GLY A 69 4.77 -6.97 -16.20
CA GLY A 69 4.89 -6.65 -17.62
C GLY A 69 5.95 -5.65 -18.05
N ILE A 70 5.86 -4.35 -17.70
CA ILE A 70 6.60 -3.31 -18.43
C ILE A 70 7.19 -2.21 -17.52
N GLU A 71 8.44 -1.82 -17.78
CA GLU A 71 9.07 -0.63 -17.19
C GLU A 71 8.25 0.62 -17.53
N GLY A 72 7.62 1.23 -16.51
CA GLY A 72 6.95 2.54 -16.63
C GLY A 72 5.42 2.51 -16.59
N HIS A 73 4.78 1.34 -16.60
CA HIS A 73 3.32 1.20 -16.49
C HIS A 73 2.95 0.50 -15.19
N TYR A 74 2.78 1.29 -14.13
CA TYR A 74 2.19 0.77 -12.91
C TYR A 74 0.69 0.59 -13.16
N ASN A 75 0.20 -0.64 -12.99
CA ASN A 75 -1.24 -0.98 -12.93
C ASN A 75 -1.97 -0.36 -11.72
N LEU A 76 -1.54 0.83 -11.30
CA LEU A 76 -2.05 1.59 -10.19
C LEU A 76 -3.47 2.03 -10.50
N SER A 77 -3.74 2.61 -11.67
CA SER A 77 -5.10 2.99 -12.07
C SER A 77 -6.04 1.77 -12.10
N GLU A 78 -5.59 0.65 -12.68
CA GLU A 78 -6.40 -0.58 -12.72
C GLU A 78 -6.68 -1.14 -11.32
N SER A 79 -5.66 -1.19 -10.46
CA SER A 79 -5.79 -1.67 -9.08
C SER A 79 -6.67 -0.74 -8.24
N LEU A 80 -6.54 0.57 -8.41
CA LEU A 80 -7.36 1.59 -7.75
C LEU A 80 -8.81 1.55 -8.24
N ALA A 81 -9.05 1.31 -9.53
CA ALA A 81 -10.38 1.20 -10.10
C ALA A 81 -11.12 -0.04 -9.56
N LYS A 82 -10.41 -1.17 -9.40
CA LYS A 82 -10.96 -2.40 -8.79
C LYS A 82 -11.45 -2.20 -7.35
N ILE A 83 -10.88 -1.23 -6.63
CA ILE A 83 -11.29 -0.86 -5.26
C ILE A 83 -12.08 0.47 -5.22
N ASN A 84 -12.57 0.96 -6.37
CA ASN A 84 -13.39 2.18 -6.51
C ASN A 84 -12.73 3.47 -5.99
N VAL A 85 -11.40 3.55 -5.99
CA VAL A 85 -10.67 4.77 -5.63
C VAL A 85 -10.54 5.73 -6.82
N VAL A 86 -10.56 5.20 -8.05
CA VAL A 86 -10.59 6.00 -9.28
C VAL A 86 -11.71 5.49 -10.19
N ASP A 87 -12.34 6.41 -10.92
CA ASP A 87 -13.47 6.10 -11.81
C ASP A 87 -13.07 5.31 -13.06
N SER A 88 -11.78 5.23 -13.36
CA SER A 88 -11.29 4.60 -14.58
C SER A 88 -9.94 3.90 -14.38
N PRO A 89 -9.78 2.67 -14.88
CA PRO A 89 -8.50 1.96 -14.90
C PRO A 89 -7.53 2.52 -15.96
N ASN A 90 -7.91 3.57 -16.69
CA ASN A 90 -7.14 4.07 -17.82
C ASN A 90 -5.76 4.57 -17.38
N CYS A 91 -4.75 4.13 -18.12
CA CYS A 91 -3.38 4.57 -17.95
C CYS A 91 -3.20 5.98 -18.55
N GLN A 92 -2.41 6.83 -17.91
CA GLN A 92 -2.13 8.20 -18.39
C GLN A 92 -1.36 8.23 -19.73
N CYS A 93 -0.90 7.07 -20.24
CA CYS A 93 -0.30 6.93 -21.56
C CYS A 93 -1.32 6.89 -22.73
N GLY A 94 -2.62 6.86 -22.45
CA GLY A 94 -3.69 6.88 -23.46
C GLY A 94 -4.11 5.49 -24.00
N GLN A 95 -3.72 4.40 -23.34
CA GLN A 95 -4.18 3.04 -23.67
C GLN A 95 -5.46 2.68 -22.89
N ALA A 96 -6.35 1.93 -23.54
CA ALA A 96 -7.71 1.67 -23.05
C ALA A 96 -7.80 0.61 -21.94
N ASN A 97 -6.83 -0.30 -21.81
CA ASN A 97 -6.76 -1.32 -20.75
C ASN A 97 -5.32 -1.82 -20.59
N GLU A 98 -4.84 -1.93 -19.35
CA GLU A 98 -3.59 -2.62 -19.01
C GLU A 98 -3.88 -4.13 -18.86
N ASN A 99 -3.64 -4.90 -19.92
CA ASN A 99 -3.72 -6.36 -19.88
C ASN A 99 -2.32 -6.98 -19.77
N LEU A 100 -2.25 -8.29 -19.54
CA LEU A 100 -1.02 -9.05 -19.27
C LEU A 100 0.05 -8.97 -20.38
N ASN A 101 -0.30 -8.46 -21.57
CA ASN A 101 0.59 -8.25 -22.70
C ASN A 101 0.89 -6.76 -22.96
N HIS A 102 0.63 -5.91 -21.96
CA HIS A 102 0.98 -4.51 -21.89
C HIS A 102 1.82 -4.22 -20.65
#